data_AF-A0A1I7XCQ6-F1
#
_entry.id   AF-A0A1I7XCQ6-F1
#
_cell.length_a   1.000
_cell.length_b   1.000
_cell.length_c   1.000
_cell.angle_alpha   90.00
_cell.angle_beta   90.00
_cell.angle_gamma   90.00
#
_symmetry.space_group_name_H-M   'P 1'
#
loop_
_entity.id
_entity.type
_entity.pdbx_description
1 polymer ?
#
loop_
_entity_poly.entity_id
_entity_poly.type
_entity_poly.pdbx_seq_one_letter_code
_entity_poly.pdbx_strand_id
1 'polypeptide(L)'
;MGKIMITADVQPAFVQIRLPHEHRDLTRLLWVKYIGNPLDKWNLKFRFPRVPFEINASPSISNMTIYRRMMDIGTPLATEIMSKLYVDNIILKANDADMAINKYKESKEYFRSLEMNLRDFISNNQEVNGKIASEDKAK
;
A
#
# COMPACT_ATOMS: atom_id res chain seq x y z
N MET A 1 22.44 -4.43 16.64
CA MET A 1 22.04 -4.51 15.22
C MET A 1 21.04 -5.65 15.09
N GLY A 2 19.88 -5.40 14.45
CA GLY A 2 18.83 -6.42 14.31
C GLY A 2 19.31 -7.62 13.51
N LYS A 3 19.20 -8.81 14.10
CA LYS A 3 19.61 -10.09 13.49
C LYS A 3 18.54 -10.66 12.56
N ILE A 4 17.29 -10.26 12.77
CA ILE A 4 16.14 -10.72 12.01
C ILE A 4 15.59 -9.57 11.18
N MET A 5 15.33 -9.86 9.91
CA MET A 5 14.66 -8.95 8.98
C MET A 5 13.36 -9.58 8.51
N ILE A 6 12.35 -8.73 8.34
CA ILE A 6 11.05 -9.09 7.76
C ILE A 6 10.81 -8.13 6.61
N THR A 7 10.41 -8.66 5.46
CA THR A 7 9.92 -7.88 4.33
C THR A 7 8.46 -8.17 4.11
N ALA A 8 7.69 -7.19 3.63
CA ALA A 8 6.29 -7.36 3.25
C ALA A 8 5.94 -6.43 2.08
N ASP A 9 5.02 -6.89 1.24
CA ASP A 9 4.40 -6.13 0.16
C ASP A 9 3.13 -5.44 0.66
N VAL A 10 2.97 -4.16 0.35
CA VAL A 10 1.73 -3.42 0.50
C VAL A 10 0.86 -3.76 -0.71
N GLN A 11 -0.20 -4.53 -0.47
CA GLN A 11 -1.15 -4.85 -1.52
C GLN A 11 -1.66 -3.55 -2.16
N PRO A 12 -1.60 -3.40 -3.50
CA PRO A 12 -1.96 -2.17 -4.17
C PRO A 12 -3.33 -1.66 -3.76
N ALA A 13 -3.35 -0.48 -3.13
CA ALA A 13 -4.54 0.12 -2.55
C ALA A 13 -4.84 1.50 -3.13
N PHE A 14 -4.34 1.83 -4.33
CA PHE A 14 -4.60 3.11 -4.99
C PHE A 14 -6.11 3.39 -5.12
N VAL A 15 -6.89 2.35 -5.38
CA VAL A 15 -8.35 2.43 -5.43
C VAL A 15 -9.01 2.65 -4.07
N GLN A 16 -8.29 2.72 -2.95
CA GLN A 16 -8.85 3.17 -1.68
C GLN A 16 -8.75 4.70 -1.53
N ILE A 17 -7.86 5.35 -2.28
CA ILE A 17 -7.58 6.77 -2.14
C ILE A 17 -8.50 7.56 -3.07
N ARG A 18 -9.42 8.33 -2.49
CA ARG A 18 -10.33 9.20 -3.23
C ARG A 18 -9.62 10.45 -3.71
N LEU A 19 -9.88 10.84 -4.96
CA LEU A 19 -9.42 12.10 -5.51
C LEU A 19 -10.41 13.23 -5.17
N PRO A 20 -9.91 14.38 -4.68
CA PRO A 20 -10.68 15.61 -4.60
C PRO A 20 -11.33 15.93 -5.94
N HIS A 21 -12.54 16.51 -5.92
CA HIS A 21 -13.33 16.70 -7.13
C HIS A 21 -12.59 17.54 -8.18
N GLU A 22 -11.85 18.55 -7.73
CA GLU A 22 -10.99 19.44 -8.52
C GLU A 22 -9.83 18.72 -9.24
N HIS A 23 -9.38 17.56 -8.74
CA HIS A 23 -8.26 16.81 -9.32
C HIS A 23 -8.69 15.68 -10.24
N ARG A 24 -9.98 15.32 -10.29
CA ARG A 24 -10.49 14.21 -11.12
C ARG A 24 -10.33 14.43 -12.62
N ASP A 25 -10.13 15.67 -13.04
CA ASP A 25 -9.90 15.99 -14.44
C ASP A 25 -8.47 15.65 -14.90
N LEU A 26 -7.53 15.46 -13.96
CA LEU A 26 -6.16 14.99 -14.24
C LEU A 26 -6.11 13.49 -14.58
N THR A 27 -7.16 12.73 -14.22
CA THR A 27 -7.25 11.28 -14.40
C THR A 27 -8.33 10.92 -15.43
N ARG A 28 -8.41 11.70 -16.52
CA ARG A 28 -9.33 11.42 -17.63
C ARG A 28 -8.81 10.28 -18.49
N LEU A 29 -9.67 9.29 -18.73
CA LEU A 29 -9.45 8.24 -19.71
C LEU A 29 -10.30 8.53 -20.94
N LEU A 30 -9.66 8.59 -22.11
CA LEU A 30 -10.38 8.69 -23.37
C LEU A 30 -10.94 7.32 -23.73
N TRP A 31 -12.26 7.16 -23.66
CA TRP A 31 -12.96 5.96 -24.07
C TRP A 31 -14.17 6.34 -24.89
N VAL A 32 -14.30 5.74 -26.08
CA VAL A 32 -15.44 5.94 -26.97
C VAL A 32 -16.57 5.03 -26.52
N LYS A 33 -17.70 5.62 -26.13
CA LYS A 33 -18.86 4.83 -25.67
C LYS A 33 -19.62 4.19 -26.84
N TYR A 34 -19.79 4.93 -27.94
CA TYR A 34 -20.52 4.50 -29.13
C TYR A 34 -19.71 4.79 -30.40
N ILE A 35 -19.26 3.72 -31.07
CA ILE A 35 -18.29 3.77 -32.18
C ILE A 35 -18.82 4.50 -33.43
N GLY A 36 -20.14 4.61 -33.59
CA GLY A 36 -20.77 5.31 -34.72
C GLY A 36 -21.17 6.76 -34.44
N ASN A 37 -21.04 7.25 -33.21
CA ASN A 37 -21.44 8.60 -32.84
C ASN A 37 -20.27 9.59 -33.00
N PRO A 38 -20.54 10.89 -33.19
CA PRO A 38 -19.50 11.91 -33.19
C PRO A 38 -18.62 11.85 -31.94
N LEU A 39 -17.35 12.22 -32.11
CA LEU A 39 -16.37 12.32 -31.04
C LEU A 39 -16.59 13.58 -30.20
N ASP A 40 -17.72 13.65 -29.48
CA ASP A 40 -18.08 14.78 -28.60
C ASP A 40 -17.88 14.48 -27.10
N LYS A 41 -18.12 15.48 -26.24
CA LYS A 41 -17.94 15.39 -24.77
C LYS A 41 -18.84 14.32 -24.11
N TRP A 42 -19.90 13.88 -24.78
CA TRP A 42 -20.84 12.88 -24.27
C TRP A 42 -20.44 11.47 -24.70
N ASN A 43 -19.79 11.35 -25.86
CA ASN A 43 -19.29 10.08 -26.40
C ASN A 43 -17.84 9.77 -25.98
N LEU A 44 -17.10 10.75 -25.44
CA LEU A 44 -15.72 10.61 -24.97
C LEU A 44 -15.55 11.16 -23.56
N LYS A 45 -15.02 10.28 -22.69
CA LYS A 45 -14.28 10.53 -21.43
C LYS A 45 -14.92 9.86 -20.21
N PHE A 46 -14.13 9.05 -19.52
CA PHE A 46 -14.34 8.68 -18.12
C PHE A 46 -13.37 9.44 -17.23
N ARG A 47 -13.72 9.59 -15.95
CA ARG A 47 -12.90 10.22 -14.92
C ARG A 47 -12.81 9.29 -13.73
N PHE A 48 -11.60 9.01 -13.26
CA PHE A 48 -11.43 8.18 -12.08
C PHE A 48 -11.74 9.01 -10.82
N PRO A 49 -12.67 8.57 -9.94
CA PRO A 49 -12.94 9.23 -8.66
C PRO A 49 -11.89 8.88 -7.59
N ARG A 50 -10.97 7.94 -7.90
CA ARG A 50 -9.93 7.41 -7.03
C ARG A 50 -8.62 7.34 -7.79
N VAL A 51 -7.50 7.21 -7.09
CA VAL A 51 -6.18 7.14 -7.72
C VAL A 51 -6.13 5.90 -8.64
N PRO A 52 -5.91 6.08 -9.96
CA PRO A 52 -5.89 4.97 -10.91
C PRO A 52 -4.59 4.16 -10.79
N PHE A 53 -4.62 2.94 -11.32
CA PHE A 53 -3.40 2.17 -11.54
C PHE A 53 -2.56 2.81 -12.66
N GLU A 54 -1.26 2.50 -12.67
CA GLU A 54 -0.33 2.81 -13.78
C GLU A 54 -0.03 4.29 -14.05
N ILE A 55 -0.53 5.23 -13.24
CA ILE A 55 0.02 6.60 -13.25
C ILE A 55 1.25 6.67 -12.35
N ASN A 56 2.29 7.35 -12.83
CA ASN A 56 3.57 7.52 -12.14
C ASN A 56 3.44 8.10 -10.72
N ALA A 57 2.42 8.92 -10.48
CA ALA A 57 2.15 9.55 -9.19
C ALA A 57 1.47 8.63 -8.17
N SER A 58 0.88 7.50 -8.59
CA SER A 58 0.11 6.62 -7.69
C SER A 58 0.90 6.10 -6.50
N PRO A 59 2.13 5.58 -6.67
CA PRO A 59 2.94 5.14 -5.54
C PRO A 59 3.25 6.28 -4.57
N SER A 60 3.55 7.48 -5.07
CA SER A 60 3.83 8.64 -4.22
C SER A 60 2.61 9.07 -3.39
N ILE A 61 1.42 9.09 -3.99
CA ILE A 61 0.17 9.43 -3.29
C ILE A 61 -0.16 8.36 -2.22
N SER A 62 0.04 7.08 -2.55
CA SER A 62 -0.14 5.99 -1.61
C SER A 62 0.82 6.09 -0.43
N ASN A 63 2.10 6.34 -0.70
CA ASN A 63 3.11 6.48 0.35
C ASN A 63 2.85 7.67 1.25
N MET A 64 2.38 8.79 0.69
CA MET A 64 1.99 9.95 1.51
C MET A 64 0.78 9.65 2.40
N THR A 65 -0.17 8.85 1.92
CA THR A 65 -1.33 8.40 2.70
C THR A 65 -0.91 7.51 3.86
N ILE A 66 -0.04 6.52 3.59
CA ILE A 66 0.55 5.65 4.62
C ILE A 66 1.36 6.49 5.61
N TYR A 67 2.23 7.36 5.12
CA TYR A 67 3.07 8.24 5.94
C TYR A 67 2.24 9.10 6.89
N ARG A 68 1.17 9.73 6.38
CA ARG A 68 0.26 10.51 7.22
C ARG A 68 -0.35 9.67 8.34
N ARG A 69 -0.82 8.47 8.02
CA ARG A 69 -1.41 7.58 9.02
C ARG A 69 -0.39 7.10 10.06
N MET A 70 0.83 6.79 9.65
CA MET A 70 1.89 6.38 10.57
C MET A 70 2.29 7.51 11.52
N MET A 71 2.28 8.77 11.04
CA MET A 71 2.45 9.93 11.93
C MET A 71 1.33 10.02 12.97
N ASP A 72 0.07 9.81 12.57
CA ASP A 72 -1.06 9.85 13.51
C ASP A 72 -1.00 8.69 14.54
N ILE A 73 -0.45 7.53 14.15
CA ILE A 73 -0.25 6.37 15.05
C ILE A 73 0.90 6.63 16.05
N GLY A 74 2.00 7.24 15.61
CA GLY A 74 3.03 7.79 16.49
C GLY A 74 3.86 6.77 17.30
N THR A 75 3.82 5.48 16.96
CA THR A 75 4.59 4.43 17.65
C THR A 75 6.01 4.26 17.09
N PRO A 76 6.91 3.58 17.81
CA PRO A 76 8.23 3.23 17.29
C PRO A 76 8.15 2.41 15.99
N LEU A 77 7.21 1.47 15.89
CA LEU A 77 7.00 0.68 14.67
C LEU A 77 6.49 1.55 13.52
N ALA A 78 5.55 2.46 13.77
CA ALA A 78 5.06 3.39 12.75
C ALA A 78 6.20 4.29 12.22
N THR A 79 7.07 4.76 13.11
CA THR A 79 8.27 5.51 12.74
C THR A 79 9.24 4.70 11.89
N GLU A 80 9.45 3.43 12.24
CA GLU A 80 10.27 2.53 11.44
C GLU A 80 9.66 2.30 10.04
N ILE A 81 8.35 2.02 9.95
CA ILE A 81 7.61 1.85 8.69
C ILE A 81 7.80 3.09 7.80
N MET A 82 7.63 4.30 8.33
CA MET A 82 7.85 5.54 7.58
C MET A 82 9.28 5.63 7.01
N SER A 83 10.28 5.15 7.74
CA SER A 83 11.70 5.19 7.32
C SER A 83 12.13 4.02 6.43
N LYS A 84 11.27 3.00 6.25
CA LYS A 84 11.58 1.74 5.56
C LYS A 84 10.54 1.33 4.51
N LEU A 85 9.59 2.20 4.18
CA LEU A 85 8.68 2.05 3.05
C LEU A 85 9.41 2.44 1.75
N TYR A 86 9.50 1.52 0.80
CA TYR A 86 10.06 1.71 -0.52
C TYR A 86 9.03 1.35 -1.59
N VAL A 87 8.43 2.36 -2.21
CA VAL A 87 7.35 2.22 -3.21
C VAL A 87 6.15 1.46 -2.65
N ASP A 88 6.17 0.14 -2.65
CA ASP A 88 5.16 -0.80 -2.15
C ASP A 88 5.73 -1.79 -1.12
N ASN A 89 7.04 -1.80 -0.87
CA ASN A 89 7.69 -2.77 0.02
C ASN A 89 8.06 -2.13 1.37
N ILE A 90 7.95 -2.91 2.45
CA ILE A 90 8.37 -2.50 3.80
C ILE A 90 9.43 -3.45 4.33
N ILE A 91 10.44 -2.91 5.00
CA ILE A 91 11.50 -3.67 5.65
C ILE A 91 11.51 -3.38 7.16
N LEU A 92 11.27 -4.41 7.98
CA LEU A 92 11.26 -4.31 9.44
C LEU A 92 12.45 -5.08 10.02
N LYS A 93 13.06 -4.54 11.08
CA LYS A 93 14.18 -5.17 11.79
C LYS A 93 13.76 -5.61 13.17
N ALA A 94 14.22 -6.78 13.61
CA ALA A 94 13.99 -7.29 14.96
C ALA A 94 15.27 -7.90 15.54
N ASN A 95 15.37 -7.88 16.87
CA ASN A 95 16.52 -8.45 17.59
C ASN A 95 16.33 -9.95 17.87
N ASP A 96 15.08 -10.39 17.98
CA ASP A 96 14.64 -11.74 18.31
C ASP A 96 13.32 -12.08 17.62
N ALA A 97 12.92 -13.36 17.66
CA ALA A 97 11.77 -13.88 16.94
C ALA A 97 10.44 -13.34 17.50
N ASP A 98 10.32 -13.16 18.82
CA ASP A 98 9.11 -12.63 19.45
C ASP A 98 8.84 -11.19 19.01
N MET A 99 9.88 -10.35 19.02
CA MET A 99 9.80 -8.98 18.51
C MET A 99 9.41 -8.97 17.03
N ALA A 100 9.97 -9.88 16.23
CA ALA A 100 9.64 -10.00 14.80
C ALA A 100 8.15 -10.35 14.59
N ILE A 101 7.64 -11.34 15.33
CA ILE A 101 6.25 -11.78 15.26
C ILE A 101 5.29 -10.67 15.72
N ASN A 102 5.66 -9.93 16.77
CA ASN A 102 4.87 -8.80 17.24
C ASN A 102 4.80 -7.69 16.19
N LYS A 103 5.93 -7.36 15.54
CA LYS A 103 5.95 -6.39 14.44
C LYS A 103 5.12 -6.82 13.24
N TYR A 104 5.13 -8.10 12.89
CA TYR A 104 4.24 -8.64 11.86
C TYR A 104 2.76 -8.37 12.18
N LYS A 105 2.31 -8.74 13.39
CA LYS A 105 0.91 -8.55 13.82
C LYS A 105 0.53 -7.08 13.88
N GLU A 106 1.35 -6.26 14.51
CA GLU A 106 1.07 -4.84 14.73
C GLU A 106 1.08 -4.06 13.40
N SER A 107 2.03 -4.34 12.51
CA SER A 107 2.03 -3.72 11.17
C SER A 107 0.79 -4.11 10.36
N LYS A 108 0.33 -5.36 10.42
CA LYS A 108 -0.94 -5.79 9.80
C LYS A 108 -2.12 -4.98 10.33
N GLU A 109 -2.19 -4.74 11.64
CA GLU A 109 -3.26 -3.93 12.25
C GLU A 109 -3.23 -2.47 11.77
N TYR A 110 -2.04 -1.88 11.66
CA TYR A 110 -1.90 -0.50 11.17
C TYR A 110 -2.42 -0.37 9.73
N PHE A 111 -2.02 -1.29 8.85
CA PHE A 111 -2.46 -1.29 7.45
C PHE A 111 -3.95 -1.63 7.32
N ARG A 112 -4.48 -2.53 8.17
CA ARG A 112 -5.92 -2.80 8.21
C ARG A 112 -6.73 -1.55 8.56
N SER A 113 -6.20 -0.67 9.41
CA SER A 113 -6.85 0.62 9.74
C SER A 113 -6.90 1.62 8.57
N LEU A 114 -6.13 1.37 7.50
CA LEU A 114 -6.16 2.11 6.24
C LEU A 114 -7.02 1.44 5.17
N GLU A 115 -7.73 0.36 5.51
CA GLU A 115 -8.37 -0.53 4.53
C GLU A 115 -7.35 -1.07 3.49
N MET A 116 -6.09 -1.18 3.90
CA MET A 116 -4.98 -1.75 3.15
C MET A 116 -4.58 -3.10 3.75
N ASN A 117 -3.80 -3.88 3.00
CA ASN A 117 -3.30 -5.16 3.45
C ASN A 117 -1.79 -5.25 3.24
N LEU A 118 -1.08 -5.80 4.22
CA LEU A 118 0.27 -6.31 4.01
C LEU A 118 0.19 -7.80 3.68
N ARG A 119 0.98 -8.22 2.70
CA ARG A 119 1.08 -9.60 2.23
C ARG A 119 2.52 -9.94 1.86
N ASP A 120 2.73 -11.14 1.34
CA ASP A 120 4.03 -11.61 0.87
C ASP A 120 5.15 -11.43 1.90
N PHE A 121 4.84 -11.72 3.17
CA PHE A 121 5.78 -11.64 4.27
C PHE A 121 6.87 -12.71 4.10
N ILE A 122 8.13 -12.28 4.24
CA ILE A 122 9.31 -13.14 4.24
C ILE A 122 10.25 -12.69 5.35
N SER A 123 10.83 -13.64 6.07
CA SER A 123 11.89 -13.38 7.04
C SER A 123 13.13 -14.24 6.76
N ASN A 124 14.30 -13.75 7.19
CA ASN A 124 15.53 -14.55 7.24
C ASN A 124 15.56 -15.55 8.43
N ASN A 125 14.52 -15.59 9.27
CA ASN A 125 14.41 -16.50 10.40
C ASN A 125 13.27 -17.52 10.18
N GLN A 126 13.60 -18.81 10.30
CA GLN A 126 12.66 -19.91 10.05
C GLN A 126 11.51 -19.98 11.07
N GLU A 127 11.77 -19.66 12.34
CA GLU A 127 10.74 -19.62 13.38
C GLU A 127 9.69 -18.55 13.07
N VAL A 128 10.13 -17.36 12.67
CA VAL A 128 9.25 -16.26 12.24
C VAL A 128 8.43 -16.69 11.02
N ASN A 129 9.06 -17.28 10.00
CA ASN A 129 8.34 -17.81 8.82
C ASN A 129 7.33 -18.91 9.18
N GLY A 130 7.60 -19.70 10.22
CA GLY A 130 6.68 -20.70 10.74
C GLY A 130 5.43 -20.11 11.40
N LYS A 131 5.53 -18.89 11.94
CA LYS A 131 4.47 -18.20 12.70
C LYS A 131 3.64 -17.21 11.86
N ILE A 132 4.14 -16.79 10.70
CA ILE A 132 3.36 -16.01 9.73
C ILE A 132 2.20 -16.87 9.20
N ALA A 133 1.00 -16.31 9.10
CA ALA A 133 -0.16 -17.01 8.56
C ALA A 133 0.04 -17.38 7.09
N SER A 134 -0.44 -18.56 6.67
CA SER A 134 -0.22 -19.07 5.30
C SER A 134 -0.70 -18.12 4.20
N GLU A 135 -1.79 -17.38 4.44
CA GLU A 135 -2.33 -16.37 3.53
C GLU A 135 -1.47 -15.10 3.38
N ASP A 136 -0.61 -14.84 4.36
CA ASP A 136 0.27 -13.68 4.41
C ASP A 136 1.68 -13.99 3.92
N LYS A 137 2.04 -15.26 3.72
CA LYS A 137 3.36 -15.66 3.22
C LYS A 137 3.51 -15.34 1.74
N ALA A 138 4.73 -15.02 1.33
CA ALA A 138 5.05 -14.98 -0.09
C ALA A 138 4.87 -16.37 -0.72
N LYS A 139 4.35 -16.37 -1.94
CA LYS A 139 4.16 -17.59 -2.75
C LYS A 139 5.47 -18.13 -3.32
#